data_AF-A0A0J0VA48-F1
#
_entry.id   AF-A0A0J0VA48-F1
#
_cell.length_a   1.000
_cell.length_b   1.000
_cell.length_c   1.000
_cell.angle_alpha   90.00
_cell.angle_beta   90.00
_cell.angle_gamma   90.00
#
_symmetry.space_group_name_H-M   'P 1'
#
loop_
_entity.id
_entity.type
_entity.pdbx_description
1 polymer ?
#
loop_
_entity_poly.entity_id
_entity_poly.type
_entity_poly.pdbx_seq_one_letter_code
_entity_poly.pdbx_strand_id
1 'polypeptide(L)'
;MNIQRILVTGRLYAELAALLPDKRPDKAFRFVAEEELTDDDFVWADAYVGFRPAGPFSLANLHWVHSLGAGVDAFLWKREWKKDVLLTRTVGSFGEQIAEYCLSYLLRDAQCHDVYAWHQEQRQWKP
;
A
#
# COMPACT_ATOMS: atom_id res chain seq x y z
N MET A 1 -13.87 -18.99 -0.80
CA MET A 1 -14.28 -17.70 -0.18
C MET A 1 -15.10 -16.93 -1.19
N ASN A 2 -16.30 -16.47 -0.82
CA ASN A 2 -17.18 -15.70 -1.72
C ASN A 2 -17.10 -14.21 -1.35
N ILE A 3 -16.33 -13.43 -2.11
CA ILE A 3 -16.19 -11.98 -1.91
C ILE A 3 -17.05 -11.27 -2.95
N GLN A 4 -17.94 -10.37 -2.54
CA GLN A 4 -18.82 -9.62 -3.45
C GLN A 4 -18.71 -8.10 -3.25
N ARG A 5 -18.53 -7.66 -2.01
CA ARG A 5 -18.49 -6.24 -1.63
C ARG A 5 -17.11 -5.86 -1.14
N ILE A 6 -16.42 -5.02 -1.90
CA ILE A 6 -15.02 -4.67 -1.66
C ILE A 6 -14.92 -3.18 -1.31
N LEU A 7 -14.49 -2.90 -0.10
CA LEU A 7 -14.14 -1.55 0.34
C LEU A 7 -12.67 -1.27 0.01
N VAL A 8 -12.42 -0.17 -0.69
CA VAL A 8 -11.10 0.28 -1.11
C VAL A 8 -10.85 1.67 -0.56
N THR A 9 -9.71 1.87 0.10
CA THR A 9 -9.34 3.14 0.72
C THR A 9 -7.82 3.38 0.64
N GLY A 10 -7.37 4.50 1.21
CA GLY A 10 -5.99 4.95 1.19
C GLY A 10 -5.63 5.74 -0.06
N ARG A 11 -4.37 6.20 -0.13
CA ARG A 11 -3.89 7.14 -1.17
C ARG A 11 -4.08 6.71 -2.64
N LEU A 12 -4.37 5.43 -2.89
CA LEU A 12 -4.56 4.89 -4.25
C LEU A 12 -6.03 4.61 -4.60
N TYR A 13 -6.98 4.95 -3.72
CA TYR A 13 -8.38 4.58 -3.89
C TYR A 13 -8.99 5.19 -5.17
N ALA A 14 -8.62 6.42 -5.51
CA ALA A 14 -9.11 7.12 -6.70
C ALA A 14 -8.57 6.51 -8.00
N GLU A 15 -7.27 6.19 -8.05
CA GLU A 15 -6.68 5.49 -9.20
C GLU A 15 -7.29 4.09 -9.38
N LEU A 16 -7.53 3.39 -8.27
CA LEU A 16 -8.19 2.08 -8.31
C LEU A 16 -9.66 2.17 -8.72
N ALA A 17 -10.36 3.25 -8.34
CA ALA A 17 -11.74 3.51 -8.77
C ALA A 17 -11.88 3.60 -10.28
N ALA A 18 -10.87 4.14 -10.96
CA ALA A 18 -10.83 4.25 -12.42
C ALA A 18 -10.53 2.91 -13.14
N LEU A 19 -10.07 1.87 -12.44
CA LEU A 19 -9.56 0.63 -13.05
C LEU A 19 -10.33 -0.63 -12.65
N LEU A 20 -10.72 -0.74 -11.38
CA LEU A 20 -11.26 -1.98 -10.82
C LEU A 20 -12.69 -2.30 -11.30
N PRO A 21 -13.62 -1.33 -11.44
CA PRO A 21 -14.97 -1.63 -11.93
C PRO A 21 -14.97 -2.33 -13.29
N ASP A 22 -14.12 -1.88 -14.22
CA ASP A 22 -14.01 -2.47 -15.56
C ASP A 22 -13.35 -3.86 -15.53
N LYS A 23 -12.35 -4.04 -14.67
CA LYS A 23 -11.64 -5.32 -14.55
C LYS A 23 -12.45 -6.39 -13.82
N ARG A 24 -13.33 -5.99 -12.91
CA ARG A 24 -14.13 -6.87 -12.04
C ARG A 24 -15.58 -6.37 -11.95
N PRO A 25 -16.33 -6.38 -13.06
CA PRO A 25 -17.72 -5.96 -13.06
C PRO A 25 -18.63 -6.90 -12.24
N ASP A 26 -18.14 -8.10 -11.89
CA ASP A 26 -18.79 -9.07 -11.02
C ASP A 26 -18.72 -8.70 -9.52
N LYS A 27 -18.15 -7.55 -9.17
CA LYS A 27 -17.97 -7.09 -7.79
C LYS A 27 -18.57 -5.70 -7.58
N ALA A 28 -19.14 -5.51 -6.41
CA ALA A 28 -19.52 -4.18 -5.93
C ALA A 28 -18.34 -3.56 -5.19
N PHE A 29 -18.03 -2.31 -5.51
CA PHE A 29 -16.95 -1.57 -4.88
C PHE A 29 -17.48 -0.33 -4.14
N ARG A 30 -16.86 -0.03 -3.00
CA ARG A 30 -16.89 1.31 -2.40
C ARG A 30 -15.47 1.85 -2.37
N PHE A 31 -15.27 3.02 -2.96
CA PHE A 31 -14.02 3.76 -2.96
C PHE A 31 -14.19 4.95 -2.03
N VAL A 32 -13.58 4.91 -0.85
CA VAL A 32 -13.82 5.90 0.21
C VAL A 32 -12.49 6.43 0.71
N ALA A 33 -12.37 7.75 0.86
CA ALA A 33 -11.19 8.37 1.47
C ALA A 33 -11.04 7.91 2.94
N GLU A 34 -9.81 7.88 3.48
CA GLU A 34 -9.58 7.35 4.84
C GLU A 34 -10.34 8.15 5.91
N GLU A 35 -10.52 9.45 5.68
CA GLU A 35 -11.18 10.40 6.58
C GLU A 35 -12.72 10.30 6.55
N GLU A 36 -13.27 9.68 5.52
CA GLU A 36 -14.72 9.56 5.27
C GLU A 36 -15.26 8.17 5.65
N LEU A 37 -14.39 7.26 6.08
CA LEU A 37 -14.78 5.90 6.44
C LEU A 37 -15.72 5.86 7.64
N THR A 38 -16.80 5.12 7.48
CA THR A 38 -17.83 4.94 8.50
C THR A 38 -17.98 3.47 8.91
N ASP A 39 -18.65 3.21 10.03
CA ASP A 39 -19.00 1.84 10.44
C ASP A 39 -19.85 1.12 9.38
N ASP A 40 -20.73 1.85 8.69
CA ASP A 40 -21.60 1.31 7.63
C ASP A 40 -20.80 0.74 6.45
N ASP A 41 -19.61 1.28 6.18
CA ASP A 41 -18.71 0.74 5.17
C ASP A 41 -18.15 -0.63 5.58
N PHE A 42 -17.80 -0.81 6.86
CA PHE A 42 -17.33 -2.08 7.40
C PHE A 42 -18.46 -3.10 7.65
N VAL A 43 -19.69 -2.64 7.85
CA VAL A 43 -20.89 -3.50 7.86
C VAL A 43 -21.24 -3.97 6.46
N TRP A 44 -21.06 -3.12 5.45
CA TRP A 44 -21.33 -3.45 4.06
C TRP A 44 -20.25 -4.34 3.43
N ALA A 45 -18.98 -4.21 3.79
CA ALA A 45 -17.89 -4.89 3.09
C ALA A 45 -17.70 -6.36 3.50
N ASP A 46 -17.38 -7.21 2.52
CA ASP A 46 -16.85 -8.57 2.75
C ASP A 46 -15.31 -8.56 2.68
N ALA A 47 -14.73 -7.55 2.03
CA ALA A 47 -13.28 -7.38 1.89
C ALA A 47 -12.83 -5.93 2.03
N TYR A 48 -11.62 -5.74 2.55
CA TYR A 48 -10.96 -4.44 2.70
C TYR A 48 -9.65 -4.40 1.91
N VAL A 49 -9.42 -3.32 1.17
CA VAL A 49 -8.19 -3.08 0.41
C VAL A 49 -7.63 -1.71 0.79
N GLY A 50 -6.39 -1.68 1.29
CA GLY A 50 -5.73 -0.44 1.70
C GLY A 50 -4.28 -0.69 2.15
N PHE A 51 -3.53 0.37 2.46
CA PHE A 51 -2.13 0.22 2.94
C PHE A 51 -2.03 -0.14 4.43
N ARG A 52 -3.06 0.23 5.20
CA ARG A 52 -3.12 0.09 6.65
C ARG A 52 -4.59 0.10 7.09
N PRO A 53 -4.90 -0.29 8.34
CA PRO A 53 -6.20 0.00 8.95
C PRO A 53 -6.48 1.51 8.97
N ALA A 54 -7.68 1.92 8.59
CA ALA A 54 -8.14 3.32 8.62
C ALA A 54 -9.60 3.40 9.10
N GLY A 55 -10.01 4.57 9.61
CA GLY A 55 -11.34 4.77 10.15
C GLY A 55 -11.69 3.80 11.31
N PRO A 56 -12.97 3.43 11.48
CA PRO A 56 -13.42 2.45 12.46
C PRO A 56 -13.13 1.00 12.02
N PHE A 57 -11.89 0.73 11.62
CA PHE A 57 -11.48 -0.57 11.07
C PHE A 57 -11.90 -1.74 11.97
N SER A 58 -12.67 -2.66 11.39
CA SER A 58 -13.18 -3.85 12.08
C SER A 58 -13.09 -5.09 11.20
N LEU A 59 -12.75 -6.23 11.82
CA LEU A 59 -12.69 -7.54 11.17
C LEU A 59 -14.02 -8.32 11.29
N ALA A 60 -15.07 -7.72 11.84
CA ALA A 60 -16.31 -8.43 12.17
C ALA A 60 -16.93 -9.15 10.95
N ASN A 61 -17.15 -8.40 9.85
CA ASN A 61 -17.80 -8.88 8.63
C ASN A 61 -16.83 -9.21 7.50
N LEU A 62 -15.55 -8.84 7.65
CA LEU A 62 -14.55 -9.07 6.63
C LEU A 62 -14.17 -10.55 6.59
N HIS A 63 -14.01 -11.09 5.39
CA HIS A 63 -13.40 -12.40 5.12
C HIS A 63 -12.00 -12.26 4.50
N TRP A 64 -11.70 -11.10 3.92
CA TRP A 64 -10.44 -10.83 3.25
C TRP A 64 -9.95 -9.41 3.48
N VAL A 65 -8.66 -9.27 3.78
CA VAL A 65 -7.95 -8.01 3.83
C VAL A 65 -6.75 -8.08 2.88
N HIS A 66 -6.62 -7.08 2.02
CA HIS A 66 -5.48 -6.94 1.12
C HIS A 66 -4.68 -5.67 1.45
N SER A 67 -3.44 -5.86 1.89
CA SER A 67 -2.47 -4.79 2.00
C SER A 67 -1.95 -4.42 0.60
N LEU A 68 -2.14 -3.17 0.21
CA LEU A 68 -1.56 -2.65 -1.04
C LEU A 68 -0.03 -2.55 -0.99
N GLY A 69 0.57 -2.60 0.21
CA GLY A 69 2.01 -2.62 0.42
C GLY A 69 2.59 -4.03 0.61
N ALA A 70 3.92 -4.13 0.56
CA ALA A 70 4.64 -5.37 0.89
C ALA A 70 4.67 -5.64 2.41
N GLY A 71 4.59 -4.59 3.24
CA GLY A 71 4.46 -4.71 4.69
C GLY A 71 3.01 -4.96 5.11
N VAL A 72 2.84 -5.72 6.20
CA VAL A 72 1.54 -5.99 6.84
C VAL A 72 1.57 -5.73 8.34
N ASP A 73 2.68 -5.21 8.86
CA ASP A 73 2.88 -4.88 10.27
C ASP A 73 1.82 -3.93 10.80
N ALA A 74 1.42 -2.90 10.03
CA ALA A 74 0.33 -1.99 10.41
C ALA A 74 -1.02 -2.69 10.68
N PHE A 75 -1.25 -3.88 10.10
CA PHE A 75 -2.46 -4.67 10.35
C PHE A 75 -2.32 -5.62 11.56
N LEU A 76 -1.11 -6.06 11.87
CA LEU A 76 -0.85 -7.14 12.83
C LEU A 76 -0.25 -6.66 14.15
N TRP A 77 0.44 -5.53 14.15
CA TRP A 77 1.16 -5.04 15.31
C TRP A 77 0.21 -4.72 16.47
N LYS A 78 0.45 -5.35 17.63
CA LYS A 78 -0.36 -5.21 18.84
C LYS A 78 -1.87 -5.42 18.60
N ARG A 79 -2.22 -6.28 17.65
CA ARG A 79 -3.60 -6.61 17.31
C ARG A 79 -3.79 -8.12 17.21
N GLU A 80 -4.84 -8.63 17.83
CA GLU A 80 -5.27 -10.01 17.58
C GLU A 80 -5.94 -10.09 16.21
N TRP A 81 -5.47 -11.02 15.38
CA TRP A 81 -6.03 -11.23 14.05
C TRP A 81 -7.10 -12.32 14.07
N LYS A 82 -8.27 -12.03 13.48
CA LYS A 82 -9.38 -12.97 13.37
C LYS A 82 -8.99 -14.10 12.41
N LYS A 83 -8.91 -15.35 12.89
CA LYS A 83 -8.26 -16.48 12.18
C LYS A 83 -8.92 -16.88 10.86
N ASP A 84 -10.20 -16.61 10.71
CA ASP A 84 -11.00 -16.88 9.50
C ASP A 84 -10.89 -15.76 8.45
N VAL A 85 -10.18 -14.66 8.75
CA VAL A 85 -9.96 -13.56 7.82
C VAL A 85 -8.62 -13.71 7.14
N LEU A 86 -8.63 -13.89 5.83
CA LEU A 86 -7.42 -13.99 5.04
C LEU A 86 -6.74 -12.61 4.94
N LEU A 87 -5.49 -12.51 5.36
CA LEU A 87 -4.65 -11.35 5.10
C LEU A 87 -3.68 -11.64 3.95
N THR A 88 -3.69 -10.79 2.94
CA THR A 88 -2.77 -10.85 1.79
C THR A 88 -2.04 -9.52 1.62
N ARG A 89 -0.98 -9.53 0.83
CA ARG A 89 -0.19 -8.35 0.50
C ARG A 89 0.15 -8.31 -0.98
N THR A 90 0.44 -7.13 -1.50
CA THR A 90 1.02 -7.01 -2.85
C THR A 90 2.42 -7.58 -2.88
N VAL A 91 2.67 -8.48 -3.83
CA VAL A 91 3.99 -8.97 -4.22
C VAL A 91 4.23 -8.63 -5.69
N GLY A 92 5.47 -8.36 -6.07
CA GLY A 92 5.80 -7.90 -7.42
C GLY A 92 7.29 -7.66 -7.59
N SER A 93 7.67 -6.82 -8.56
CA SER A 93 9.06 -6.47 -8.89
C SER A 93 9.74 -5.56 -7.85
N PHE A 94 9.15 -5.36 -6.67
CA PHE A 94 9.70 -4.51 -5.61
C PHE A 94 11.11 -4.93 -5.18
N GLY A 95 11.44 -6.23 -5.26
CA GLY A 95 12.77 -6.74 -4.89
C GLY A 95 13.88 -6.21 -5.79
N GLU A 96 13.64 -6.11 -7.10
CA GLU A 96 14.58 -5.54 -8.05
C GLU A 96 14.70 -4.03 -7.84
N GLN A 97 13.57 -3.34 -7.75
CA GLN A 97 13.53 -1.89 -7.53
C GLN A 97 14.24 -1.46 -6.24
N ILE A 98 14.05 -2.20 -5.13
CA ILE A 98 14.74 -1.87 -3.88
C ILE A 98 16.23 -2.22 -3.94
N ALA A 99 16.63 -3.26 -4.68
CA ALA A 99 18.03 -3.59 -4.88
C ALA A 99 18.74 -2.50 -5.69
N GLU A 100 18.12 -2.01 -6.76
CA GLU A 100 18.63 -0.86 -7.54
C GLU A 100 18.74 0.40 -6.68
N TYR A 101 17.71 0.69 -5.87
CA TYR A 101 17.73 1.81 -4.94
C TYR A 101 18.90 1.70 -3.95
N CYS A 102 19.06 0.56 -3.28
CA CYS A 102 20.15 0.35 -2.32
C CYS A 102 21.52 0.43 -2.98
N LEU A 103 21.70 -0.21 -4.14
CA LEU A 103 22.97 -0.17 -4.87
C LEU A 103 23.31 1.26 -5.32
N SER A 104 22.33 1.99 -5.85
CA SER A 104 22.52 3.38 -6.27
C SER A 104 22.98 4.27 -5.12
N TYR A 105 22.36 4.17 -3.94
CA TYR A 105 22.75 4.97 -2.79
C TYR A 105 24.10 4.55 -2.20
N LEU A 106 24.43 3.26 -2.22
CA LEU A 106 25.75 2.79 -1.82
C LEU A 106 26.85 3.33 -2.75
N LEU A 107 26.61 3.31 -4.06
CA LEU A 107 27.54 3.87 -5.05
C LEU A 107 27.66 5.39 -4.92
N ARG A 108 26.54 6.09 -4.69
CA ARG A 108 26.52 7.54 -4.45
C ARG A 108 27.46 7.94 -3.32
N ASP A 109 27.39 7.21 -2.21
CA ASP A 109 28.23 7.43 -1.04
C ASP A 109 29.69 7.04 -1.31
N ALA A 110 29.92 5.83 -1.83
CA ALA A 110 31.26 5.32 -2.12
C ALA A 110 32.03 6.16 -3.15
N GLN A 111 31.32 6.85 -4.05
CA GLN A 111 31.88 7.72 -5.07
C GLN A 111 31.73 9.21 -4.73
N CYS A 112 31.42 9.57 -3.48
CA CYS A 112 31.38 10.95 -2.99
C CYS A 112 30.56 11.91 -3.88
N HIS A 113 29.42 11.46 -4.41
CA HIS A 113 28.64 12.25 -5.38
C HIS A 113 28.22 13.62 -4.83
N ASP A 114 27.98 13.73 -3.53
CA ASP A 114 27.66 14.98 -2.84
C ASP A 114 28.83 15.98 -2.87
N VAL A 115 30.06 15.51 -2.65
CA VAL A 115 31.28 16.32 -2.75
C VAL A 115 31.49 16.82 -4.18
N TYR A 116 31.34 15.93 -5.16
CA TYR A 116 31.49 16.31 -6.57
C TYR A 116 30.37 17.22 -7.06
N ALA A 117 29.13 17.04 -6.59
CA ALA A 117 28.04 17.97 -6.85
C ALA A 117 28.37 19.37 -6.31
N TRP A 118 28.91 19.46 -5.09
CA TRP A 118 29.36 20.73 -4.51
C TRP A 118 30.49 21.39 -5.34
N HIS A 119 31.50 20.63 -5.76
CA HIS A 119 32.54 21.15 -6.65
C HIS A 119 31.98 21.64 -8.00
N GLN A 120 31.01 20.91 -8.56
CA GLN A 120 30.35 21.28 -9.81
C GLN A 120 29.58 22.60 -9.67
N GLU A 121 28.84 22.81 -8.58
CA GLU A 121 28.14 24.07 -8.29
C GLU A 121 29.11 25.26 -8.23
N GLN A 122 30.30 25.04 -7.67
CA GLN A 122 31.37 26.05 -7.60
C GLN A 122 32.17 26.17 -8.90
N ARG A 123 31.84 25.41 -9.94
CA ARG A 123 32.57 25.31 -11.21
C ARG A 123 34.05 24.96 -11.03
N GLN A 124 34.35 24.14 -10.02
CA GLN A 124 35.69 23.68 -9.70
C GLN A 124 35.90 22.26 -10.22
N TRP A 125 36.97 22.04 -10.98
CA TRP A 125 37.40 20.68 -11.34
C TRP A 125 38.38 20.18 -10.30
N LYS A 126 37.90 19.31 -9.40
CA LYS A 126 38.70 18.71 -8.33
C LYS A 126 38.42 17.20 -8.27
N PRO A 127 39.48 16.38 -8.17
CA PRO A 127 39.34 14.95 -7.94
C PRO A 127 38.89 14.66 -6.51
#